data_AF-A0A2D4EKM4-F1
#
_entry.id   AF-A0A2D4EKM4-F1
#
_cell.length_a   1.000
_cell.length_b   1.000
_cell.length_c   1.000
_cell.angle_alpha   90.00
_cell.angle_beta   90.00
_cell.angle_gamma   90.00
#
_symmetry.space_group_name_H-M   'P 1'
#
loop_
_entity.id
_entity.type
_entity.pdbx_description
1 polymer ?
#
loop_
_entity_poly.entity_id
_entity_poly.type
_entity_poly.pdbx_seq_one_letter_code
_entity_poly.pdbx_strand_id
1 'polypeptide(L)'
;SSSQDSCIAMRQSGCLPLLIQLLHGNDKDSVLLGNSRGSKEARARASAALHNIIHSQPDDKRGRREIRVLHLLEQIRAYCETCWEWQEAHDQGMDQDKNPMPAPVDHQICPAVCVLMKLSFDEEHRHAMNELGGLQAIAELLQVDCEMYGLTNDHYSVTLRRYAGMALTNLTFGDVANKVGLNLFGFTVIFAL
;
A
#
# COMPACT_ATOMS: atom_id res chain seq x y z
N SER A 1 15.95 20.09 2.22
CA SER A 1 15.89 20.99 1.05
C SER A 1 14.78 20.49 0.16
N SER A 2 13.68 21.24 0.00
CA SER A 2 12.47 20.78 -0.71
C SER A 2 11.96 21.91 -1.60
N SER A 3 12.71 22.25 -2.64
CA SER A 3 12.19 23.16 -3.67
C SER A 3 11.27 22.38 -4.62
N GLN A 4 10.19 23.03 -5.07
CA GLN A 4 9.25 22.46 -6.03
C GLN A 4 9.97 21.97 -7.30
N ASP A 5 10.97 22.71 -7.76
CA ASP A 5 11.83 22.34 -8.89
C ASP A 5 12.60 21.03 -8.64
N SER A 6 13.05 20.79 -7.40
CA SER A 6 13.70 19.52 -7.05
C SER A 6 12.74 18.34 -7.13
N CYS A 7 11.49 18.52 -6.70
CA CYS A 7 10.45 17.49 -6.80
C CYS A 7 10.11 17.15 -8.26
N ILE A 8 10.01 18.17 -9.12
CA ILE A 8 9.79 18.00 -10.55
C ILE A 8 10.96 17.24 -11.18
N ALA A 9 12.20 17.65 -10.88
CA ALA A 9 13.40 16.97 -11.37
C ALA A 9 13.48 15.51 -10.90
N MET A 10 13.15 15.22 -9.63
CA MET A 10 13.10 13.86 -9.10
C MET A 10 12.09 13.00 -9.85
N ARG A 11 10.90 13.53 -10.15
CA ARG A 11 9.91 12.79 -10.93
C ARG A 11 10.42 12.47 -12.34
N GLN A 12 11.01 13.44 -13.01
CA GLN A 12 11.57 13.28 -14.36
C GLN A 12 12.74 12.31 -14.41
N SER A 13 13.52 12.20 -13.32
CA SER A 13 14.63 11.25 -13.21
C SER A 13 14.20 9.80 -13.01
N GLY A 14 12.89 9.52 -12.87
CA GLY A 14 12.40 8.16 -12.61
C GLY A 14 12.57 7.73 -11.15
N CYS A 15 12.50 8.68 -10.20
CA CYS A 15 12.63 8.38 -8.77
C CYS A 15 11.42 7.60 -8.21
N LEU A 16 10.23 7.71 -8.83
CA LEU A 16 9.00 7.09 -8.32
C LEU A 16 9.12 5.56 -8.14
N PRO A 17 9.53 4.76 -9.14
CA PRO A 17 9.73 3.32 -8.95
C PRO A 17 10.68 2.96 -7.80
N LEU A 18 11.74 3.76 -7.59
CA LEU A 18 12.71 3.53 -6.50
C LEU A 18 12.08 3.76 -5.13
N LEU A 19 11.24 4.81 -5.00
CA LEU A 19 10.49 5.07 -3.78
C LEU A 19 9.48 3.97 -3.49
N ILE A 20 8.78 3.47 -4.51
CA ILE A 20 7.86 2.34 -4.38
C ILE A 20 8.60 1.07 -3.98
N GLN A 21 9.80 0.81 -4.51
CA GLN A 21 10.65 -0.29 -4.09
C GLN A 21 11.09 -0.18 -2.63
N LEU A 22 11.41 1.02 -2.14
CA LEU A 22 11.73 1.23 -0.73
C LEU A 22 10.53 1.00 0.20
N LEU A 23 9.31 1.29 -0.29
CA LEU A 23 8.07 1.09 0.47
C LEU A 23 7.65 -0.39 0.52
N HIS A 24 7.76 -1.10 -0.60
CA HIS A 24 7.12 -2.42 -0.81
C HIS A 24 8.10 -3.54 -1.21
N GLY A 25 9.41 -3.27 -1.18
CA GLY A 25 10.44 -4.25 -1.56
C GLY A 25 10.36 -5.51 -0.71
N ASN A 26 10.35 -6.68 -1.37
CA ASN A 26 10.24 -7.97 -0.73
C ASN A 26 11.64 -8.55 -0.47
N ASP A 27 11.89 -9.05 0.75
CA ASP A 27 13.20 -9.60 1.17
C ASP A 27 13.62 -10.88 0.41
N LYS A 28 12.77 -11.46 -0.44
CA LYS A 28 13.02 -12.77 -1.04
C LYS A 28 14.04 -12.81 -2.18
N ASP A 29 14.37 -11.68 -2.81
CA ASP A 29 15.53 -11.56 -3.72
C ASP A 29 16.81 -11.08 -2.98
N SER A 30 16.71 -10.87 -1.67
CA SER A 30 17.71 -10.21 -0.82
C SER A 30 18.82 -11.15 -0.32
N VAL A 31 19.03 -12.30 -0.95
CA VAL A 31 20.22 -13.15 -0.66
C VAL A 31 21.50 -12.51 -1.22
N LEU A 32 21.38 -11.58 -2.20
CA LEU A 32 22.53 -10.93 -2.85
C LEU A 32 22.75 -9.46 -2.44
N LEU A 33 21.75 -8.79 -1.88
CA LEU A 33 21.83 -7.43 -1.34
C LEU A 33 20.99 -7.43 -0.07
N GLY A 34 21.59 -7.25 1.11
CA GLY A 34 20.91 -7.45 2.41
C GLY A 34 19.60 -6.67 2.58
N ASN A 35 18.70 -7.24 3.38
CA ASN A 35 17.36 -6.80 3.79
C ASN A 35 16.80 -5.59 3.01
N SER A 36 16.01 -5.88 1.97
CA SER A 36 15.51 -4.90 1.01
C SER A 36 14.13 -4.32 1.35
N ARG A 37 13.44 -4.83 2.38
CA ARG A 37 12.36 -4.05 2.99
C ARG A 37 13.02 -2.92 3.79
N GLY A 38 12.92 -1.68 3.28
CA GLY A 38 13.56 -0.54 3.91
C GLY A 38 13.21 -0.46 5.39
N SER A 39 14.18 -0.12 6.25
CA SER A 39 13.94 0.18 7.68
C SER A 39 12.71 1.08 7.83
N LYS A 40 11.98 0.99 8.95
CA LYS A 40 10.80 1.85 9.24
C LYS A 40 11.08 3.32 8.90
N GLU A 41 12.28 3.81 9.21
CA GLU A 41 12.68 5.17 8.87
C GLU A 41 12.87 5.40 7.36
N ALA A 42 13.42 4.43 6.62
CA ALA A 42 13.55 4.51 5.17
C ALA A 42 12.18 4.54 4.49
N ARG A 43 11.22 3.75 4.97
CA ARG A 43 9.82 3.78 4.50
C ARG A 43 9.15 5.12 4.79
N ALA A 44 9.31 5.65 6.00
CA ALA A 44 8.78 6.97 6.36
C ALA A 44 9.36 8.08 5.45
N ARG A 45 10.68 8.04 5.19
CA ARG A 45 11.35 8.98 4.27
C ARG A 45 10.86 8.81 2.84
N ALA A 46 10.69 7.57 2.36
CA ALA A 46 10.19 7.29 1.02
C ALA A 46 8.75 7.76 0.83
N SER A 47 7.87 7.53 1.82
CA SER A 47 6.49 8.01 1.82
C SER A 47 6.43 9.54 1.79
N ALA A 48 7.23 10.22 2.60
CA ALA A 48 7.30 11.68 2.62
C ALA A 48 7.84 12.25 1.29
N ALA A 49 8.86 11.61 0.69
CA ALA A 49 9.37 12.01 -0.61
C ALA A 49 8.33 11.82 -1.72
N LEU A 50 7.62 10.70 -1.72
CA LEU A 50 6.52 10.43 -2.65
C LEU A 50 5.43 11.49 -2.51
N HIS A 51 4.99 11.78 -1.29
CA HIS A 51 4.03 12.85 -0.99
C HIS A 51 4.45 14.19 -1.59
N ASN A 52 5.68 14.62 -1.30
CA ASN A 52 6.19 15.90 -1.79
C ASN A 52 6.24 15.95 -3.33
N ILE A 53 6.65 14.87 -3.99
CA ILE A 53 6.71 14.81 -5.46
C ILE A 53 5.33 14.95 -6.08
N ILE A 54 4.34 14.21 -5.56
CA ILE A 54 2.97 14.22 -6.09
C ILE A 54 2.29 15.57 -5.84
N HIS A 55 2.48 16.16 -4.65
CA HIS A 55 1.90 17.47 -4.31
C HIS A 55 2.60 18.66 -4.97
N SER A 56 3.82 18.49 -5.50
CA SER A 56 4.55 19.54 -6.23
C SER A 56 4.13 19.69 -7.69
N GLN A 57 3.31 18.76 -8.20
CA GLN A 57 2.78 18.77 -9.56
C GLN A 57 1.80 19.94 -9.78
N PRO A 58 1.65 20.43 -11.02
CA PRO A 58 0.63 21.42 -11.34
C PRO A 58 -0.78 20.89 -11.04
N ASP A 59 -1.69 21.78 -10.64
CA ASP A 59 -3.08 21.45 -10.30
C ASP A 59 -3.95 21.19 -11.56
N ASP A 60 -3.59 20.15 -12.31
CA ASP A 60 -4.32 19.67 -13.48
C ASP A 60 -5.21 18.46 -13.15
N LYS A 61 -5.84 17.87 -14.17
CA LYS A 61 -6.71 16.69 -13.97
C LYS A 61 -5.92 15.47 -13.48
N ARG A 62 -4.67 15.29 -13.95
CA ARG A 62 -3.81 14.17 -13.59
C ARG A 62 -3.29 14.33 -12.16
N GLY A 63 -2.78 15.51 -11.81
CA GLY A 63 -2.29 15.83 -10.47
C GLY A 63 -3.36 15.61 -9.41
N ARG A 64 -4.59 16.10 -9.63
CA ARG A 64 -5.71 15.86 -8.70
C ARG A 64 -6.06 14.38 -8.54
N ARG A 65 -5.94 13.60 -9.62
CA ARG A 65 -6.13 12.14 -9.58
C ARG A 65 -5.06 11.47 -8.74
N GLU A 66 -3.79 11.78 -8.99
CA GLU A 66 -2.65 11.22 -8.27
C GLU A 66 -2.69 11.59 -6.79
N ILE A 67 -2.99 12.84 -6.44
CA ILE A 67 -3.15 13.28 -5.04
C ILE A 67 -4.26 12.48 -4.35
N ARG A 68 -5.41 12.32 -5.00
CA ARG A 68 -6.53 11.55 -4.45
C ARG A 68 -6.18 10.08 -4.22
N VAL A 69 -5.52 9.46 -5.20
CA VAL A 69 -5.08 8.07 -5.08
C VAL A 69 -4.03 7.92 -4.00
N LEU A 70 -3.01 8.80 -3.99
CA LEU A 70 -1.93 8.77 -3.00
C LEU A 70 -2.48 8.88 -1.58
N HIS A 71 -3.40 9.81 -1.32
CA HIS A 71 -4.00 9.99 -0.01
C HIS A 71 -4.67 8.72 0.53
N LEU A 72 -5.36 7.97 -0.33
CA LEU A 72 -6.00 6.71 0.05
C LEU A 72 -4.96 5.61 0.31
N LEU A 73 -3.89 5.57 -0.49
CA LEU A 73 -2.80 4.63 -0.30
C LEU A 73 -1.98 4.93 0.96
N GLU A 74 -1.81 6.20 1.34
CA GLU A 74 -1.17 6.61 2.59
C GLU A 74 -1.96 6.11 3.80
N GLN A 75 -3.29 6.19 3.79
CA GLN A 75 -4.14 5.63 4.84
C GLN A 75 -3.93 4.12 4.98
N ILE A 76 -3.90 3.40 3.85
CA ILE A 76 -3.68 1.95 3.84
C ILE A 76 -2.30 1.59 4.39
N ARG A 77 -1.24 2.26 3.90
CA ARG A 77 0.13 2.01 4.35
C ARG A 77 0.29 2.27 5.84
N ALA A 78 -0.22 3.41 6.32
CA ALA A 78 -0.16 3.75 7.74
C ALA A 78 -0.84 2.69 8.62
N TYR A 79 -2.00 2.16 8.18
CA TYR A 79 -2.65 1.07 8.90
C TYR A 79 -1.84 -0.23 8.88
N CYS A 80 -1.25 -0.59 7.73
CA CYS A 80 -0.38 -1.77 7.66
C CYS A 80 0.82 -1.64 8.59
N GLU A 81 1.45 -0.45 8.68
CA GLU A 81 2.50 -0.17 9.67
C GLU A 81 2.02 -0.41 11.10
N THR A 82 0.87 0.16 11.49
CA THR A 82 0.31 -0.03 12.83
C THR A 82 0.06 -1.51 13.13
N CYS A 83 -0.44 -2.29 12.15
CA CYS A 83 -0.64 -3.74 12.30
C CYS A 83 0.68 -4.49 12.49
N TRP A 84 1.70 -4.20 11.68
CA TRP A 84 3.01 -4.86 11.82
C TRP A 84 3.70 -4.50 13.14
N GLU A 85 3.63 -3.24 13.57
CA GLU A 85 4.16 -2.81 14.87
C GLU A 85 3.47 -3.53 16.03
N TRP A 86 2.16 -3.73 15.92
CA TRP A 86 1.41 -4.50 16.91
C TRP A 86 1.81 -5.98 16.91
N GLN A 87 1.93 -6.61 15.73
CA GLN A 87 2.36 -8.01 15.61
C GLN A 87 3.77 -8.21 16.17
N GLU A 88 4.71 -7.32 15.86
CA GLU A 88 6.09 -7.38 16.39
C GLU A 88 6.13 -7.24 17.91
N ALA A 89 5.38 -6.29 18.47
CA ALA A 89 5.24 -6.12 19.92
C ALA A 89 4.62 -7.35 20.60
N HIS A 90 3.60 -7.93 19.96
CA HIS A 90 2.91 -9.12 20.43
C HIS A 90 3.83 -10.35 20.43
N ASP A 91 4.62 -10.55 19.36
CA ASP A 91 5.60 -11.64 19.24
C ASP A 91 6.74 -11.51 20.25
N GLN A 92 7.09 -10.28 20.67
CA GLN A 92 8.04 -9.99 21.73
C GLN A 92 7.46 -10.20 23.15
N GLY A 93 6.20 -10.64 23.26
CA GLY A 93 5.54 -10.92 24.54
C GLY A 93 5.19 -9.67 25.34
N MET A 94 5.01 -8.52 24.68
CA MET A 94 4.56 -7.30 25.35
C MET A 94 3.13 -7.46 25.89
N ASP A 95 2.86 -6.77 26.99
CA ASP A 95 1.57 -6.81 27.71
C ASP A 95 0.40 -6.38 26.81
N GLN A 96 -0.47 -7.33 26.46
CA GLN A 96 -1.59 -7.12 25.54
C GLN A 96 -2.64 -6.15 26.08
N ASP A 97 -2.76 -6.03 27.41
CA ASP A 97 -3.69 -5.08 28.03
C ASP A 97 -3.28 -3.62 27.79
N LYS A 98 -1.99 -3.38 27.46
CA LYS A 98 -1.45 -2.05 27.15
C LYS A 98 -1.31 -1.76 25.66
N ASN A 99 -1.48 -2.77 24.82
CA ASN A 99 -1.36 -2.65 23.36
C ASN A 99 -2.49 -3.44 22.67
N PRO A 100 -3.72 -2.90 22.64
CA PRO A 100 -4.85 -3.58 22.03
C PRO A 100 -4.64 -3.74 20.53
N MET A 101 -5.18 -4.82 19.97
CA MET A 101 -5.09 -5.10 18.53
C MET A 101 -5.69 -3.93 17.72
N PRO A 102 -4.99 -3.43 16.68
CA PRO A 102 -5.47 -2.34 15.85
C PRO A 102 -6.79 -2.73 15.21
N ALA A 103 -7.84 -1.94 15.41
CA ALA A 103 -9.12 -2.18 14.76
C ALA A 103 -9.19 -1.43 13.42
N PRO A 104 -9.56 -2.10 12.31
CA PRO A 104 -9.76 -1.48 11.01
C PRO A 104 -10.77 -0.32 11.02
N VAL A 105 -11.78 -0.40 11.90
CA VAL A 105 -12.86 0.58 12.05
C VAL A 105 -12.32 1.94 12.46
N ASP A 106 -11.36 1.97 13.39
CA ASP A 106 -10.79 3.21 13.94
C ASP A 106 -9.95 3.95 12.90
N HIS A 107 -9.45 3.23 11.89
CA HIS A 107 -8.55 3.75 10.87
C HIS A 107 -9.25 4.11 9.56
N GLN A 108 -10.59 4.01 9.47
CA GLN A 108 -11.38 4.29 8.26
C GLN A 108 -10.92 3.53 7.00
N ILE A 109 -10.34 2.34 7.17
CA ILE A 109 -9.69 1.61 6.08
C ILE A 109 -10.69 1.02 5.09
N CYS A 110 -11.80 0.45 5.56
CA CYS A 110 -12.82 -0.07 4.66
C CYS A 110 -13.40 1.00 3.72
N PRO A 111 -13.77 2.22 4.19
CA PRO A 111 -14.09 3.34 3.30
C PRO A 111 -13.00 3.68 2.29
N ALA A 112 -11.72 3.75 2.70
CA ALA A 112 -10.61 4.09 1.80
C ALA A 112 -10.46 3.06 0.67
N VAL A 113 -10.47 1.77 1.02
CA VAL A 113 -10.39 0.66 0.04
C VAL A 113 -11.63 0.62 -0.84
N CYS A 114 -12.83 0.90 -0.31
CA CYS A 114 -14.06 1.01 -1.09
C CYS A 114 -13.94 2.08 -2.18
N VAL A 115 -13.35 3.24 -1.84
CA VAL A 115 -13.11 4.31 -2.82
C VAL A 115 -12.09 3.88 -3.87
N LEU A 116 -10.95 3.28 -3.47
CA LEU A 116 -9.97 2.77 -4.44
C LEU A 116 -10.55 1.72 -5.37
N MET A 117 -11.33 0.77 -4.83
CA MET A 117 -12.05 -0.22 -5.62
C MET A 117 -12.97 0.44 -6.65
N LYS A 118 -13.76 1.44 -6.27
CA LYS A 118 -14.61 2.19 -7.22
C LYS A 118 -13.81 2.95 -8.27
N LEU A 119 -12.69 3.56 -7.89
CA LEU A 119 -11.82 4.27 -8.83
C LEU A 119 -11.12 3.32 -9.81
N SER A 120 -10.81 2.09 -9.40
CA SER A 120 -10.10 1.11 -10.24
C SER A 120 -10.86 0.63 -11.47
N PHE A 121 -12.16 0.94 -11.58
CA PHE A 121 -12.93 0.72 -12.81
C PHE A 121 -12.48 1.63 -13.96
N ASP A 122 -11.92 2.80 -13.64
CA ASP A 122 -11.42 3.76 -14.62
C ASP A 122 -9.93 3.52 -14.90
N GLU A 123 -9.57 3.44 -16.19
CA GLU A 123 -8.20 3.11 -16.64
C GLU A 123 -7.18 4.15 -16.19
N GLU A 124 -7.59 5.40 -16.26
CA GLU A 124 -6.79 6.55 -15.90
C GLU A 124 -6.46 6.58 -14.39
N HIS A 125 -7.37 6.10 -13.55
CA HIS A 125 -7.12 5.86 -12.13
C HIS A 125 -6.29 4.60 -11.87
N ARG A 126 -6.47 3.52 -12.64
CA ARG A 126 -5.58 2.34 -12.54
C ARG A 126 -4.13 2.71 -12.84
N HIS A 127 -3.90 3.53 -13.86
CA HIS A 127 -2.56 4.03 -14.17
C HIS A 127 -1.95 4.79 -12.99
N ALA A 128 -2.70 5.72 -12.38
CA ALA A 128 -2.25 6.43 -11.19
C ALA A 128 -1.99 5.49 -10.00
N MET A 129 -2.83 4.48 -9.77
CA MET A 129 -2.59 3.46 -8.74
C MET A 129 -1.30 2.69 -9.01
N ASN A 130 -1.05 2.27 -10.24
CA ASN A 130 0.15 1.53 -10.62
C ASN A 130 1.42 2.37 -10.43
N GLU A 131 1.42 3.64 -10.87
CA GLU A 131 2.55 4.57 -10.68
C GLU A 131 2.87 4.79 -9.19
N LEU A 132 1.85 4.72 -8.33
CA LEU A 132 1.94 5.01 -6.90
C LEU A 132 2.02 3.76 -6.01
N GLY A 133 2.23 2.56 -6.57
CA GLY A 133 2.38 1.32 -5.81
C GLY A 133 1.08 0.80 -5.16
N GLY A 134 -0.06 1.05 -5.82
CA GLY A 134 -1.38 0.71 -5.30
C GLY A 134 -1.63 -0.80 -5.24
N LEU A 135 -1.10 -1.57 -6.19
CA LEU A 135 -1.19 -3.04 -6.15
C LEU A 135 -0.55 -3.58 -4.87
N GLN A 136 0.67 -3.16 -4.58
CA GLN A 136 1.45 -3.63 -3.43
C GLN A 136 0.79 -3.23 -2.12
N ALA A 137 0.39 -1.97 -1.98
CA ALA A 137 -0.28 -1.50 -0.75
C ALA A 137 -1.60 -2.24 -0.47
N ILE A 138 -2.42 -2.53 -1.50
CA ILE A 138 -3.67 -3.27 -1.33
C ILE A 138 -3.40 -4.75 -1.05
N ALA A 139 -2.38 -5.35 -1.66
CA ALA A 139 -1.98 -6.73 -1.39
C ALA A 139 -1.44 -6.91 0.04
N GLU A 140 -0.60 -5.99 0.51
CA GLU A 140 -0.09 -5.97 1.89
C GLU A 140 -1.22 -5.82 2.90
N LEU A 141 -2.20 -4.96 2.60
CA LEU A 141 -3.40 -4.82 3.44
C LEU A 141 -4.18 -6.13 3.55
N LEU A 142 -4.38 -6.81 2.42
CA LEU A 142 -5.10 -8.09 2.41
C LEU A 142 -4.34 -9.16 3.19
N GLN A 143 -3.01 -9.20 3.02
CA GLN A 143 -2.14 -10.12 3.73
C GLN A 143 -2.19 -9.87 5.24
N VAL A 144 -2.00 -8.64 5.70
CA VAL A 144 -1.96 -8.33 7.14
C VAL A 144 -3.32 -8.57 7.80
N ASP A 145 -4.43 -8.26 7.13
CA ASP A 145 -5.78 -8.57 7.64
C ASP A 145 -6.00 -10.09 7.79
N CYS A 146 -5.53 -10.89 6.83
CA CYS A 146 -5.57 -12.34 6.92
C CYS A 146 -4.69 -12.88 8.05
N GLU A 147 -3.50 -12.32 8.26
CA GLU A 147 -2.59 -12.72 9.33
C GLU A 147 -3.13 -12.37 10.71
N MET A 148 -3.74 -11.19 10.89
CA MET A 148 -4.29 -10.78 12.19
C MET A 148 -5.60 -11.48 12.54
N TYR A 149 -6.51 -11.63 11.58
CA TYR A 149 -7.89 -12.09 11.84
C TYR A 149 -8.19 -13.49 11.34
N GLY A 150 -7.26 -14.16 10.65
CA GLY A 150 -7.46 -15.49 10.07
C GLY A 150 -8.69 -15.53 9.15
N LEU A 151 -9.37 -16.68 9.08
CA LEU A 151 -10.65 -16.82 8.35
C LEU A 151 -11.84 -16.46 9.24
N THR A 152 -11.86 -15.24 9.77
CA THR A 152 -12.99 -14.72 10.54
C THR A 152 -14.26 -14.56 9.69
N ASN A 153 -15.42 -14.73 10.32
CA ASN A 153 -16.73 -14.40 9.73
C ASN A 153 -17.20 -12.98 10.11
N ASP A 154 -16.34 -12.19 10.74
CA ASP A 154 -16.63 -10.79 11.03
C ASP A 154 -16.98 -10.02 9.74
N HIS A 155 -18.13 -9.34 9.78
CA HIS A 155 -18.68 -8.67 8.60
C HIS A 155 -17.74 -7.57 8.08
N TYR A 156 -16.99 -6.92 8.98
CA TYR A 156 -16.06 -5.87 8.58
C TYR A 156 -14.87 -6.46 7.81
N SER A 157 -14.18 -7.45 8.37
CA SER A 157 -13.04 -8.09 7.71
C SER A 157 -13.45 -8.71 6.36
N VAL A 158 -14.59 -9.40 6.29
CA VAL A 158 -15.12 -9.95 5.03
C VAL A 158 -15.35 -8.85 3.99
N THR A 159 -15.92 -7.71 4.40
CA THR A 159 -16.19 -6.58 3.49
C THR A 159 -14.89 -5.95 2.98
N LEU A 160 -13.91 -5.74 3.88
CA LEU A 160 -12.61 -5.19 3.55
C LEU A 160 -11.89 -6.06 2.52
N ARG A 161 -11.85 -7.38 2.74
CA ARG A 161 -11.23 -8.35 1.82
C ARG A 161 -11.88 -8.35 0.45
N ARG A 162 -13.22 -8.29 0.39
CA ARG A 162 -13.96 -8.18 -0.88
C ARG A 162 -13.60 -6.92 -1.66
N TYR A 163 -13.54 -5.77 -0.99
CA TYR A 163 -13.18 -4.51 -1.65
C TYR A 163 -11.73 -4.52 -2.14
N ALA A 164 -10.79 -4.98 -1.30
CA ALA A 164 -9.40 -5.14 -1.69
C ALA A 164 -9.28 -6.08 -2.88
N GLY A 165 -9.99 -7.21 -2.85
CA GLY A 165 -9.92 -8.20 -3.91
C GLY A 165 -10.50 -7.77 -5.25
N MET A 166 -11.61 -7.05 -5.24
CA MET A 166 -12.14 -6.41 -6.45
C MET A 166 -11.16 -5.36 -7.01
N ALA A 167 -10.52 -4.56 -6.15
CA ALA A 167 -9.50 -3.61 -6.60
C ALA A 167 -8.29 -4.33 -7.25
N LEU A 168 -7.79 -5.40 -6.64
CA LEU A 168 -6.67 -6.20 -7.17
C LEU A 168 -7.04 -6.87 -8.51
N THR A 169 -8.26 -7.39 -8.64
CA THR A 169 -8.76 -7.96 -9.90
C THR A 169 -8.79 -6.91 -11.00
N ASN A 170 -9.24 -5.69 -10.70
CA ASN A 170 -9.26 -4.59 -11.65
C ASN A 170 -7.84 -4.12 -12.03
N LEU A 171 -6.92 -4.05 -11.08
CA LEU A 171 -5.52 -3.65 -11.34
C LEU A 171 -4.73 -4.70 -12.12
N THR A 172 -5.09 -5.98 -12.00
CA THR A 172 -4.45 -7.07 -12.75
C THR A 172 -5.11 -7.34 -14.10
N PHE A 173 -6.29 -6.76 -14.36
CA PHE A 173 -6.98 -6.93 -15.64
C PHE A 173 -6.16 -6.31 -16.80
N GLY A 174 -5.69 -7.16 -17.72
CA GLY A 174 -4.89 -6.74 -18.87
C GLY A 174 -3.45 -6.32 -18.56
N ASP A 175 -3.04 -6.30 -17.29
CA ASP A 175 -1.71 -5.83 -16.86
C ASP A 175 -0.83 -7.00 -16.42
N VAL A 176 0.13 -7.38 -17.28
CA VAL A 176 1.04 -8.51 -17.04
C VAL A 176 2.00 -8.22 -15.87
N ALA A 177 2.46 -6.97 -15.74
CA ALA A 177 3.39 -6.59 -14.68
C ALA A 177 2.72 -6.73 -13.31
N ASN A 178 1.47 -6.25 -13.19
CA ASN A 178 0.70 -6.39 -11.97
C ASN A 178 0.36 -7.85 -11.65
N LYS A 179 0.05 -8.68 -12.66
CA LYS A 179 -0.15 -10.12 -12.43
C LYS A 179 1.10 -10.79 -11.85
N VAL A 180 2.28 -10.50 -12.41
CA VAL A 180 3.55 -11.01 -11.90
C VAL A 180 3.80 -10.49 -10.49
N GLY A 181 3.62 -9.18 -10.25
CA GLY A 181 3.79 -8.57 -8.93
C GLY A 181 2.89 -9.19 -7.87
N LEU A 182 1.61 -9.44 -8.18
CA LEU A 182 0.67 -10.06 -7.25
C LEU A 182 1.06 -11.50 -6.90
N ASN A 183 1.55 -12.28 -7.87
CA ASN A 183 2.00 -13.65 -7.64
C ASN A 183 3.18 -13.74 -6.63
N LEU A 184 3.96 -12.67 -6.49
CA LEU A 184 5.08 -12.61 -5.54
C LEU A 184 4.62 -12.42 -4.08
N PHE A 185 3.40 -11.93 -3.84
CA PHE A 185 2.80 -11.85 -2.49
C PHE A 185 2.34 -13.21 -1.96
N GLY A 186 2.34 -14.26 -2.80
CA GLY A 186 2.16 -15.65 -2.39
C GLY A 186 0.69 -16.09 -2.25
N PHE A 187 0.52 -17.35 -1.82
CA PHE A 187 -0.77 -18.03 -1.79
C PHE A 187 -1.82 -17.36 -0.89
N THR A 188 -1.41 -16.69 0.19
CA THR A 188 -2.35 -16.05 1.15
C THR A 188 -3.22 -15.00 0.48
N VAL A 189 -2.63 -14.16 -0.38
CA VAL A 189 -3.36 -13.13 -1.12
C VAL A 189 -4.22 -13.76 -2.22
N ILE A 190 -3.73 -14.81 -2.89
CA ILE A 190 -4.46 -15.50 -3.97
C ILE A 190 -5.71 -16.24 -3.46
N PHE A 191 -5.65 -16.89 -2.29
CA PHE A 191 -6.79 -17.60 -1.70
C PHE A 191 -7.82 -16.67 -1.03
N ALA A 192 -7.44 -15.42 -0.76
CA ALA A 192 -8.34 -14.42 -0.20
C ALA A 192 -9.21 -13.72 -1.27
N LEU A 193 -8.91 -13.93 -2.55
CA LEU A 193 -9.67 -13.48 -3.72
C LEU A 193 -10.71 -14.52 -4.15
#